data_AF-A0A9E8HRD7-F1
#
_entry.id   AF-A0A9E8HRD7-F1
#
_cell.length_a   1.000
_cell.length_b   1.000
_cell.length_c   1.000
_cell.angle_alpha   90.00
_cell.angle_beta   90.00
_cell.angle_gamma   90.00
#
_symmetry.space_group_name_H-M   'P 1'
#
loop_
_entity.id
_entity.type
_entity.pdbx_description
1 polymer ?
#
loop_
_entity_poly.entity_id
_entity_poly.type
_entity_poly.pdbx_seq_one_letter_code
_entity_poly.pdbx_strand_id
1 'polypeptide(L)'
;MKRLLLASISALSLGLVGCDDNEALGSNGQPICLNTAVPFEYPIPTFVVDEQVSLERSSSWDYLQGIQQDTPVADITDILTVMEAKIKQFAVYEGPVTGITSLNNAIDTMDQTESAVDTAGNIQSGKIQIQGAINDNVSCSYNNKAALLRDESNSDDATNFLPYILDYSYISSSKQLSRTIAYYKEVTKIIDGEEKTTNEILATSLTGLNPDTFQTSGYNAPLSAVISWGDSEESLKITKDYQTRIDRGEYVSATEFTAGIYVDIKRLKVSINYEIREAKIYTSKFVNAVTCHPDTVNEVDLYDPTPEELAANNCSNIEDRVTLRDPGYDITDIDPDVPDSGTPPTPTETYTGTFVDGR
;
A
#
# COMPACT_ATOMS: atom_id res chain seq x y z
N MET A 1 -21.06 15.43 4.29
CA MET A 1 -20.08 15.13 5.36
C MET A 1 -19.05 14.16 4.80
N LYS A 2 -17.77 14.45 5.02
CA LYS A 2 -16.60 13.77 4.43
C LYS A 2 -16.69 12.25 4.66
N ARG A 3 -16.58 11.45 3.59
CA ARG A 3 -16.53 10.00 3.65
C ARG A 3 -15.22 9.59 4.33
N LEU A 4 -15.30 9.22 5.62
CA LEU A 4 -14.29 8.39 6.27
C LEU A 4 -14.50 6.95 5.77
N LEU A 5 -13.77 6.58 4.73
CA LEU A 5 -13.36 5.19 4.51
C LEU A 5 -11.91 5.08 4.95
N LEU A 6 -11.72 5.22 6.27
CA LEU A 6 -10.58 4.61 6.95
C LEU A 6 -11.02 3.21 7.37
N ALA A 7 -10.61 2.21 6.60
CA ALA A 7 -10.51 0.85 7.12
C ALA A 7 -9.08 0.37 6.85
N SER A 8 -8.28 0.38 7.92
CA SER A 8 -6.93 -0.20 8.07
C SER A 8 -5.67 0.58 7.65
N ILE A 9 -5.66 1.91 7.79
CA ILE A 9 -4.39 2.69 7.99
C ILE A 9 -4.33 3.36 9.37
N SER A 10 -5.35 3.18 10.23
CA SER A 10 -5.43 3.78 11.56
C SER A 10 -4.65 3.06 12.68
N ALA A 11 -3.84 2.03 12.37
CA ALA A 11 -2.98 1.36 13.36
C ALA A 11 -1.49 1.73 13.27
N LEU A 12 -1.09 2.53 12.28
CA LEU A 12 0.09 3.39 12.45
C LEU A 12 -0.41 4.66 13.13
N SER A 13 -0.58 4.59 14.45
CA SER A 13 -0.30 5.77 15.25
C SER A 13 1.12 6.19 14.91
N LEU A 14 1.28 7.06 13.90
CA LEU A 14 2.36 8.01 13.82
C LEU A 14 2.24 8.82 15.11
N GLY A 15 2.77 8.27 16.19
CA GLY A 15 3.12 8.99 17.40
C GLY A 15 4.17 10.00 16.97
N LEU A 16 3.67 11.09 16.40
CA LEU A 16 4.36 12.32 16.05
C LEU A 16 4.82 12.97 17.35
N VAL A 17 5.75 12.32 18.06
CA VAL A 17 6.54 13.01 19.06
C VAL A 17 7.62 13.71 18.27
N GLY A 18 7.31 14.94 17.81
CA GLY A 18 8.34 15.87 17.43
C GLY A 18 9.23 16.07 18.66
N CYS A 19 10.49 15.63 18.58
CA CYS A 19 11.51 16.09 19.50
C CYS A 19 11.65 17.60 19.29
N ASP A 20 11.44 18.34 20.37
CA ASP A 20 11.57 19.80 20.46
C ASP A 20 12.99 20.22 20.05
N ASP A 21 13.15 21.46 19.57
CA ASP A 21 14.39 21.99 18.96
C ASP A 21 15.64 21.98 19.88
N ASN A 22 15.51 21.52 21.13
CA ASN A 22 16.55 21.60 22.17
C ASN A 22 17.16 20.26 22.64
N GLU A 23 16.80 19.10 22.06
CA GLU A 23 17.25 17.80 22.56
C GLU A 23 18.30 17.08 21.69
N ALA A 24 19.30 17.83 21.19
CA ALA A 24 20.39 17.26 20.40
C ALA A 24 21.45 16.47 21.21
N LEU A 25 21.31 16.28 22.54
CA LEU A 25 22.23 15.48 23.36
C LEU A 25 21.49 14.67 24.46
N GLY A 26 21.63 13.35 24.42
CA GLY A 26 20.96 12.41 25.31
C GLY A 26 21.76 12.34 26.60
N SER A 27 21.06 12.38 27.73
CA SER A 27 21.67 12.48 29.06
C SER A 27 22.58 11.31 29.47
N ASN A 28 22.58 10.19 28.71
CA ASN A 28 23.27 8.95 29.08
C ASN A 28 24.21 8.36 28.00
N GLY A 29 24.54 9.11 26.92
CA GLY A 29 25.46 8.60 25.88
C GLY A 29 24.91 7.48 25.00
N GLN A 30 23.59 7.27 24.98
CA GLN A 30 22.91 6.41 24.01
C GLN A 30 22.62 7.18 22.71
N PRO A 31 22.49 6.49 21.55
CA PRO A 31 22.11 7.14 20.29
C PRO A 31 20.76 7.83 20.45
N ILE A 32 20.72 9.16 20.39
CA ILE A 32 19.47 9.90 20.21
C ILE A 32 19.05 9.69 18.76
N CYS A 33 17.78 9.40 18.54
CA CYS A 33 17.21 9.41 17.21
C CYS A 33 17.37 10.84 16.61
N LEU A 34 18.24 11.01 15.60
CA LEU A 34 18.48 12.31 14.97
C LEU A 34 17.19 12.78 14.28
N ASN A 35 16.77 14.02 14.56
CA ASN A 35 15.73 14.68 13.78
C ASN A 35 16.35 15.21 12.47
N THR A 36 16.32 14.40 11.41
CA THR A 36 16.85 14.79 10.08
C THR A 36 15.75 15.36 9.19
N ALA A 37 14.94 16.28 9.69
CA ALA A 37 13.92 17.02 8.92
C ALA A 37 14.53 18.02 7.91
N VAL A 38 15.67 17.70 7.30
CA VAL A 38 16.31 18.53 6.29
C VAL A 38 15.87 18.04 4.91
N PRO A 39 15.14 18.87 4.14
CA PRO A 39 14.81 18.56 2.76
C PRO A 39 16.08 18.32 1.98
N PHE A 40 16.07 17.31 1.13
CA PHE A 40 17.16 17.10 0.19
C PHE A 40 16.59 16.63 -1.14
N GLU A 41 17.24 17.07 -2.21
CA GLU A 41 16.91 16.73 -3.58
C GLU A 41 17.79 15.56 -4.02
N TYR A 42 17.20 14.58 -4.71
CA TYR A 42 17.98 13.50 -5.28
C TYR A 42 18.46 13.85 -6.69
N PRO A 43 19.71 13.50 -7.04
CA PRO A 43 20.26 13.71 -8.37
C PRO A 43 19.85 12.56 -9.32
N ILE A 44 18.59 12.15 -9.31
CA ILE A 44 18.08 11.18 -10.30
C ILE A 44 17.45 11.99 -11.44
N PRO A 45 17.98 11.88 -12.67
CA PRO A 45 17.65 12.81 -13.75
C PRO A 45 16.23 12.62 -14.30
N THR A 46 15.64 11.43 -14.20
CA THR A 46 14.30 11.18 -14.77
C THR A 46 13.53 10.14 -13.97
N PHE A 47 12.20 10.23 -13.94
CA PHE A 47 11.33 9.19 -13.39
C PHE A 47 11.23 7.92 -14.24
N VAL A 48 12.02 7.83 -15.31
CA VAL A 48 12.06 6.67 -16.19
C VAL A 48 13.01 5.64 -15.60
N VAL A 49 12.43 4.58 -15.04
CA VAL A 49 13.13 3.39 -14.60
C VAL A 49 13.50 2.55 -15.82
N ASP A 50 14.78 2.25 -16.08
CA ASP A 50 15.21 1.50 -17.26
C ASP A 50 15.09 -0.04 -17.14
N GLU A 51 14.96 -0.71 -18.28
CA GLU A 51 14.69 -2.14 -18.42
C GLU A 51 15.84 -3.03 -17.88
N GLN A 52 17.09 -2.55 -17.87
CA GLN A 52 18.28 -3.38 -17.62
C GLN A 52 18.73 -3.48 -16.16
N VAL A 53 18.32 -2.57 -15.27
CA VAL A 53 18.79 -2.58 -13.87
C VAL A 53 17.65 -2.62 -12.86
N SER A 54 16.41 -2.35 -13.29
CA SER A 54 15.44 -1.74 -12.39
C SER A 54 14.06 -2.42 -12.35
N LEU A 55 13.72 -3.25 -13.34
CA LEU A 55 12.43 -3.99 -13.37
C LEU A 55 12.38 -5.13 -12.34
N GLU A 56 13.48 -5.86 -12.14
CA GLU A 56 13.60 -6.94 -11.15
C GLU A 56 13.38 -6.46 -9.70
N ARG A 57 13.42 -5.14 -9.47
CA ARG A 57 13.31 -4.51 -8.14
C ARG A 57 11.95 -3.87 -7.88
N SER A 58 11.08 -3.80 -8.88
CA SER A 58 9.76 -3.18 -8.72
C SER A 58 8.82 -4.12 -8.00
N SER A 59 8.23 -3.63 -6.91
CA SER A 59 7.37 -4.45 -6.06
C SER A 59 5.94 -4.55 -6.62
N SER A 60 5.63 -3.87 -7.73
CA SER A 60 4.30 -3.85 -8.34
C SER A 60 4.19 -4.71 -9.61
N TRP A 61 5.25 -4.85 -10.40
CA TRP A 61 5.20 -5.36 -11.77
C TRP A 61 4.93 -6.87 -11.89
N ASP A 62 5.60 -7.69 -11.08
CA ASP A 62 5.58 -9.15 -11.27
C ASP A 62 4.31 -9.83 -10.74
N TYR A 63 3.43 -9.07 -10.08
CA TYR A 63 2.29 -9.61 -9.35
C TYR A 63 1.39 -10.55 -10.19
N LEU A 64 0.93 -10.13 -11.37
CA LEU A 64 0.03 -10.95 -12.20
C LEU A 64 0.76 -11.87 -13.19
N GLN A 65 2.09 -11.78 -13.27
CA GLN A 65 2.88 -12.43 -14.31
C GLN A 65 3.70 -13.62 -13.80
N GLY A 66 3.73 -13.87 -12.48
CA GLY A 66 4.50 -14.98 -11.91
C GLY A 66 3.94 -16.39 -12.22
N ILE A 67 2.64 -16.53 -12.54
CA ILE A 67 2.06 -17.80 -13.01
C ILE A 67 1.14 -17.61 -14.22
N GLN A 68 1.20 -18.55 -15.17
CA GLN A 68 0.32 -18.62 -16.34
C GLN A 68 -0.63 -19.83 -16.21
N GLN A 69 -1.88 -19.66 -16.63
CA GLN A 69 -2.88 -20.73 -16.59
C GLN A 69 -2.39 -21.99 -17.32
N ASP A 70 -2.45 -23.14 -16.66
CA ASP A 70 -2.12 -24.44 -17.28
C ASP A 70 -3.10 -24.78 -18.40
N THR A 71 -4.36 -24.43 -18.18
CA THR A 71 -5.48 -24.63 -19.10
C THR A 71 -6.30 -23.34 -19.11
N PRO A 72 -6.54 -22.72 -20.28
CA PRO A 72 -7.39 -21.54 -20.36
C PRO A 72 -8.78 -21.84 -19.80
N VAL A 73 -9.14 -21.14 -18.74
CA VAL A 73 -10.51 -21.13 -18.20
C VAL A 73 -11.21 -19.91 -18.79
N ALA A 74 -12.46 -20.09 -19.23
CA ALA A 74 -13.28 -18.98 -19.72
C ALA A 74 -13.35 -17.86 -18.66
N ASP A 75 -13.39 -16.61 -19.10
CA ASP A 75 -13.55 -15.41 -18.27
C ASP A 75 -12.36 -15.05 -17.35
N ILE A 76 -11.50 -15.99 -16.96
CA ILE A 76 -10.30 -15.70 -16.15
C ILE A 76 -9.35 -14.76 -16.89
N THR A 77 -9.13 -14.98 -18.19
CA THR A 77 -8.29 -14.08 -19.01
C THR A 77 -8.85 -12.65 -19.02
N ASP A 78 -10.17 -12.49 -19.11
CA ASP A 78 -10.81 -11.17 -19.11
C ASP A 78 -10.70 -10.50 -17.73
N ILE A 79 -10.86 -11.26 -16.65
CA ILE A 79 -10.68 -10.77 -15.29
C ILE A 79 -9.24 -10.31 -15.04
N LEU A 80 -8.26 -11.12 -15.42
CA LEU A 80 -6.84 -10.77 -15.31
C LEU A 80 -6.50 -9.55 -16.16
N THR A 81 -7.10 -9.43 -17.35
CA THR A 81 -6.93 -8.26 -18.23
C THR A 81 -7.44 -6.99 -17.57
N VAL A 82 -8.58 -7.02 -16.88
CA VAL A 82 -9.10 -5.87 -16.13
C VAL A 82 -8.15 -5.49 -14.99
N MET A 83 -7.69 -6.46 -14.18
CA MET A 83 -6.75 -6.17 -13.09
C MET A 83 -5.43 -5.63 -13.64
N GLU A 84 -4.89 -6.19 -14.71
CA GLU A 84 -3.67 -5.71 -15.36
C GLU A 84 -3.83 -4.29 -15.90
N ALA A 85 -4.98 -3.98 -16.52
CA ALA A 85 -5.28 -2.63 -16.98
C ALA A 85 -5.34 -1.62 -15.82
N LYS A 86 -5.90 -2.01 -14.67
CA LYS A 86 -5.95 -1.17 -13.46
C LYS A 86 -4.59 -0.99 -12.83
N ILE A 87 -3.81 -2.05 -12.71
CA ILE A 87 -2.40 -1.95 -12.33
C ILE A 87 -1.70 -0.96 -13.25
N LYS A 88 -1.91 -1.05 -14.58
CA LYS A 88 -1.30 -0.12 -15.53
C LYS A 88 -1.75 1.32 -15.41
N GLN A 89 -3.01 1.54 -15.09
CA GLN A 89 -3.56 2.87 -14.87
C GLN A 89 -2.92 3.55 -13.65
N PHE A 90 -2.78 2.83 -12.53
CA PHE A 90 -2.27 3.39 -11.27
C PHE A 90 -0.75 3.43 -11.19
N ALA A 91 -0.06 2.41 -11.71
CA ALA A 91 1.39 2.28 -11.64
C ALA A 91 2.11 2.75 -12.93
N VAL A 92 1.37 3.34 -13.89
CA VAL A 92 1.86 4.07 -15.08
C VAL A 92 3.08 3.40 -15.73
N TYR A 93 2.82 2.39 -16.56
CA TYR A 93 3.85 1.66 -17.29
C TYR A 93 3.94 2.12 -18.76
N GLU A 94 5.15 2.12 -19.33
CA GLU A 94 5.35 2.27 -20.77
C GLU A 94 6.01 1.04 -21.39
N GLY A 95 5.49 0.60 -22.53
CA GLY A 95 6.00 -0.55 -23.30
C GLY A 95 5.00 -1.71 -23.46
N PRO A 96 5.33 -2.74 -24.28
CA PRO A 96 4.52 -3.95 -24.41
C PRO A 96 4.52 -4.80 -23.13
N VAL A 97 3.44 -5.54 -22.88
CA VAL A 97 3.24 -6.39 -21.67
C VAL A 97 4.42 -7.35 -21.40
N THR A 98 5.01 -7.90 -22.46
CA THR A 98 6.11 -8.86 -22.38
C THR A 98 7.49 -8.21 -22.32
N GLY A 99 7.59 -6.89 -22.37
CA GLY A 99 8.84 -6.13 -22.47
C GLY A 99 8.62 -4.67 -22.10
N ILE A 100 8.21 -4.43 -20.85
CA ILE A 100 8.08 -3.08 -20.32
C ILE A 100 9.42 -2.39 -20.41
N THR A 101 9.41 -1.20 -20.99
CA THR A 101 10.62 -0.42 -21.21
C THR A 101 10.82 0.61 -20.12
N SER A 102 9.76 1.01 -19.40
CA SER A 102 9.86 1.88 -18.23
C SER A 102 8.71 1.74 -17.22
N LEU A 103 9.03 2.03 -15.96
CA LEU A 103 8.07 2.27 -14.87
C LEU A 103 8.08 3.76 -14.54
N ASN A 104 6.90 4.37 -14.46
CA ASN A 104 6.74 5.76 -14.06
C ASN A 104 5.73 5.89 -12.90
N ASN A 105 5.94 5.15 -11.81
CA ASN A 105 5.17 5.37 -10.59
C ASN A 105 6.05 5.89 -9.46
N ALA A 106 5.51 6.88 -8.75
CA ALA A 106 6.18 7.61 -7.68
C ALA A 106 6.75 6.67 -6.59
N ILE A 107 6.04 5.60 -6.28
CA ILE A 107 6.40 4.69 -5.19
C ILE A 107 7.58 3.79 -5.55
N ASP A 108 7.52 3.05 -6.66
CA ASP A 108 8.62 2.19 -7.11
C ASP A 108 9.88 3.03 -7.38
N THR A 109 9.74 4.25 -7.91
CA THR A 109 10.89 5.14 -8.12
C THR A 109 11.54 5.55 -6.81
N MET A 110 10.76 5.93 -5.79
CA MET A 110 11.32 6.26 -4.48
C MET A 110 11.90 5.02 -3.78
N ASP A 111 11.24 3.86 -3.88
CA ASP A 111 11.76 2.57 -3.41
C ASP A 111 13.14 2.29 -4.03
N GLN A 112 13.32 2.49 -5.34
CA GLN A 112 14.60 2.33 -6.04
C GLN A 112 15.64 3.42 -5.74
N THR A 113 15.19 4.62 -5.43
CA THR A 113 16.09 5.72 -5.06
C THR A 113 16.69 5.48 -3.69
N GLU A 114 15.83 5.06 -2.76
CA GLU A 114 16.20 4.59 -1.44
C GLU A 114 17.05 3.30 -1.55
N SER A 115 16.72 2.48 -2.57
CA SER A 115 17.42 1.40 -3.34
C SER A 115 18.91 1.53 -3.65
N ALA A 116 19.35 2.76 -3.86
CA ALA A 116 20.60 3.01 -4.54
C ALA A 116 21.82 2.88 -3.60
N VAL A 117 22.98 2.60 -4.19
CA VAL A 117 24.25 2.63 -3.45
C VAL A 117 24.63 4.09 -3.11
N ASP A 118 24.22 5.04 -3.96
CA ASP A 118 24.48 6.48 -3.82
C ASP A 118 23.30 7.25 -3.21
N THR A 119 22.44 6.59 -2.42
CA THR A 119 21.33 7.24 -1.74
C THR A 119 21.82 8.42 -0.89
N ALA A 120 21.06 9.52 -0.90
CA ALA A 120 21.43 10.76 -0.23
C ALA A 120 21.80 10.57 1.26
N GLY A 121 22.76 11.38 1.71
CA GLY A 121 23.40 11.23 3.02
C GLY A 121 22.45 11.24 4.22
N ASN A 122 21.33 11.96 4.15
CA ASN A 122 20.35 12.02 5.27
C ASN A 122 19.58 10.72 5.42
N ILE A 123 19.24 10.03 4.34
CA ILE A 123 18.61 8.71 4.43
C ILE A 123 19.62 7.69 4.89
N GLN A 124 20.83 7.72 4.35
CA GLN A 124 21.89 6.83 4.80
C GLN A 124 22.16 6.99 6.31
N SER A 125 22.12 8.22 6.82
CA SER A 125 22.20 8.51 8.25
C SER A 125 21.03 7.91 9.02
N GLY A 126 19.81 7.99 8.48
CA GLY A 126 18.64 7.30 9.03
C GLY A 126 18.79 5.79 9.11
N LYS A 127 19.30 5.16 8.05
CA LYS A 127 19.59 3.72 8.03
C LYS A 127 20.60 3.34 9.11
N ILE A 128 21.70 4.11 9.23
CA ILE A 128 22.74 3.90 10.25
C ILE A 128 22.15 4.05 11.67
N GLN A 129 21.27 5.02 11.88
CA GLN A 129 20.58 5.22 13.15
C GLN A 129 19.71 4.02 13.52
N ILE A 130 18.89 3.54 12.59
CA ILE A 130 18.06 2.35 12.80
C ILE A 130 18.92 1.11 13.03
N GLN A 131 20.03 0.98 12.31
CA GLN A 131 21.01 -0.08 12.51
C GLN A 131 21.61 -0.05 13.93
N GLY A 132 21.99 1.13 14.42
CA GLY A 132 22.44 1.32 15.79
C GLY A 132 21.37 0.94 16.81
N ALA A 133 20.13 1.38 16.59
CA ALA A 133 18.99 1.06 17.46
C ALA A 133 18.72 -0.45 17.54
N ILE A 134 18.85 -1.17 16.42
CA ILE A 134 18.75 -2.64 16.38
C ILE A 134 19.88 -3.28 17.20
N ASN A 135 21.13 -2.84 17.03
CA ASN A 135 22.27 -3.38 17.77
C ASN A 135 22.16 -3.16 19.28
N ASP A 136 21.67 -1.98 19.67
CA ASP A 136 21.51 -1.59 21.07
C ASP A 136 20.18 -2.08 21.68
N ASN A 137 19.33 -2.72 20.87
CA ASN A 137 18.00 -3.20 21.23
C ASN A 137 17.13 -2.11 21.88
N VAL A 138 17.10 -0.93 21.25
CA VAL A 138 16.28 0.22 21.66
C VAL A 138 15.32 0.60 20.54
N SER A 139 14.09 0.98 20.89
CA SER A 139 13.13 1.44 19.88
C SER A 139 13.57 2.80 19.33
N CYS A 140 13.46 3.00 18.02
CA CYS A 140 13.81 4.25 17.38
C CYS A 140 13.01 4.44 16.08
N SER A 141 12.74 5.69 15.75
CA SER A 141 12.16 6.07 14.47
C SER A 141 13.04 7.11 13.77
N TYR A 142 13.13 6.99 12.45
CA TYR A 142 13.67 8.00 11.55
C TYR A 142 12.54 8.48 10.66
N ASN A 143 12.36 9.80 10.56
CA ASN A 143 11.28 10.37 9.75
C ASN A 143 11.82 11.55 8.93
N ASN A 144 11.64 11.50 7.62
CA ASN A 144 11.91 12.59 6.70
C ASN A 144 10.64 12.95 5.94
N LYS A 145 10.11 14.16 6.18
CA LYS A 145 8.85 14.62 5.60
C LYS A 145 9.01 15.48 4.35
N ALA A 146 10.24 15.71 3.90
CA ALA A 146 10.54 16.68 2.86
C ALA A 146 11.55 16.12 1.84
N ALA A 147 11.51 14.82 1.59
CA ALA A 147 12.31 14.21 0.53
C ALA A 147 11.71 14.60 -0.83
N LEU A 148 12.53 15.15 -1.73
CA LEU A 148 12.08 15.59 -3.05
C LEU A 148 12.83 14.84 -4.14
N LEU A 149 12.09 14.14 -5.01
CA LEU A 149 12.65 13.63 -6.26
C LEU A 149 12.42 14.66 -7.36
N ARG A 150 13.47 14.98 -8.12
CA ARG A 150 13.39 15.90 -9.27
C ARG A 150 13.12 15.13 -10.56
N ASP A 151 12.26 15.70 -11.39
CA ASP A 151 12.01 15.31 -12.76
C ASP A 151 12.78 16.22 -13.72
N GLU A 152 13.97 15.86 -14.19
CA GLU A 152 14.64 16.71 -15.18
C GLU A 152 13.96 16.67 -16.56
N SER A 153 13.03 15.73 -16.78
CA SER A 153 12.19 15.71 -17.99
C SER A 153 11.10 16.79 -17.95
N ASN A 154 10.71 17.25 -16.74
CA ASN A 154 9.82 18.39 -16.56
C ASN A 154 10.63 19.69 -16.42
N SER A 155 10.56 20.52 -17.45
CA SER A 155 11.26 21.82 -17.49
C SER A 155 10.65 22.89 -16.57
N ASP A 156 9.50 22.61 -15.94
CA ASP A 156 8.85 23.54 -15.00
C ASP A 156 9.39 23.33 -13.57
N ASP A 157 10.26 24.24 -13.13
CA ASP A 157 10.87 24.24 -11.79
C ASP A 157 9.86 24.32 -10.63
N ALA A 158 8.59 24.68 -10.88
CA ALA A 158 7.56 24.70 -9.85
C ALA A 158 6.85 23.35 -9.68
N THR A 159 6.90 22.46 -10.68
CA THR A 159 6.16 21.19 -10.70
C THR A 159 7.05 19.98 -10.99
N ASN A 160 8.35 20.17 -11.18
CA ASN A 160 9.33 19.11 -11.40
C ASN A 160 9.77 18.41 -10.10
N PHE A 161 9.12 18.66 -8.97
CA PHE A 161 9.42 17.97 -7.72
C PHE A 161 8.24 17.07 -7.29
N LEU A 162 8.56 15.81 -6.99
CA LEU A 162 7.65 14.89 -6.31
C LEU A 162 8.04 14.81 -4.83
N PRO A 163 7.16 15.22 -3.91
CA PRO A 163 7.47 15.20 -2.49
C PRO A 163 7.04 13.88 -1.83
N TYR A 164 7.89 13.40 -0.92
CA TYR A 164 7.73 12.14 -0.22
C TYR A 164 7.92 12.31 1.29
N ILE A 165 7.16 11.50 2.03
CA ILE A 165 7.44 11.17 3.41
C ILE A 165 8.11 9.80 3.43
N LEU A 166 9.25 9.70 4.10
CA LEU A 166 9.96 8.46 4.37
C LEU A 166 10.05 8.27 5.88
N ASP A 167 9.59 7.12 6.35
CA ASP A 167 9.65 6.74 7.76
C ASP A 167 10.25 5.36 7.92
N TYR A 168 11.16 5.22 8.86
CA TYR A 168 11.64 3.94 9.37
C TYR A 168 11.31 3.86 10.84
N SER A 169 10.71 2.76 11.28
CA SER A 169 10.34 2.56 12.67
C SER A 169 10.78 1.18 13.13
N TYR A 170 11.60 1.16 14.18
CA TYR A 170 12.04 -0.06 14.87
C TYR A 170 11.47 -0.07 16.29
N ILE A 171 10.76 -1.14 16.62
CA ILE A 171 10.18 -1.39 17.95
C ILE A 171 10.92 -2.58 18.57
N SER A 172 11.77 -2.30 19.55
CA SER A 172 12.61 -3.30 20.21
C SER A 172 11.84 -4.40 20.94
N SER A 173 10.71 -4.06 21.57
CA SER A 173 9.89 -5.02 22.34
C SER A 173 9.28 -6.12 21.48
N SER A 174 8.87 -5.80 20.25
CA SER A 174 8.30 -6.75 19.28
C SER A 174 9.31 -7.19 18.21
N LYS A 175 10.53 -6.63 18.22
CA LYS A 175 11.51 -6.76 17.13
C LYS A 175 10.90 -6.48 15.76
N GLN A 176 10.03 -5.49 15.69
CA GLN A 176 9.36 -5.11 14.45
C GLN A 176 10.11 -3.96 13.81
N LEU A 177 10.45 -4.10 12.52
CA LEU A 177 11.02 -3.04 11.70
C LEU A 177 10.09 -2.80 10.51
N SER A 178 9.68 -1.56 10.32
CA SER A 178 8.85 -1.14 9.20
C SER A 178 9.44 0.06 8.48
N ARG A 179 9.24 0.11 7.16
CA ARG A 179 9.47 1.27 6.32
C ARG A 179 8.14 1.75 5.75
N THR A 180 7.92 3.06 5.76
CA THR A 180 6.80 3.71 5.07
C THR A 180 7.34 4.73 4.09
N ILE A 181 6.90 4.66 2.84
CA ILE A 181 7.05 5.70 1.83
C ILE A 181 5.67 6.21 1.48
N ALA A 182 5.46 7.52 1.50
CA ALA A 182 4.21 8.13 1.09
C ALA A 182 4.48 9.26 0.11
N TYR A 183 3.96 9.13 -1.11
CA TYR A 183 3.92 10.21 -2.08
C TYR A 183 2.73 11.10 -1.77
N TYR A 184 2.95 12.41 -1.70
CA TYR A 184 1.91 13.36 -1.35
C TYR A 184 1.89 14.57 -2.28
N LYS A 185 0.81 15.33 -2.19
CA LYS A 185 0.70 16.66 -2.79
C LYS A 185 0.27 17.65 -1.73
N GLU A 186 0.90 18.81 -1.70
CA GLU A 186 0.44 19.93 -0.88
C GLU A 186 -0.78 20.56 -1.52
N VAL A 187 -1.86 20.67 -0.75
CA VAL A 187 -3.12 21.25 -1.19
C VAL A 187 -3.49 22.36 -0.22
N THR A 188 -3.52 23.60 -0.72
CA THR A 188 -3.99 24.76 0.04
C THR A 188 -5.49 24.92 -0.14
N LYS A 189 -6.22 24.91 0.98
CA LYS A 189 -7.67 25.11 1.03
C LYS A 189 -7.98 26.27 1.97
N ILE A 190 -8.95 27.10 1.60
CA ILE A 190 -9.50 28.11 2.50
C ILE A 190 -10.56 27.43 3.36
N ILE A 191 -10.29 27.31 4.67
CA ILE A 191 -11.21 26.74 5.66
C ILE A 191 -11.48 27.84 6.67
N ASP A 192 -12.75 28.20 6.85
CA ASP A 192 -13.18 29.26 7.78
C ASP A 192 -12.51 30.63 7.54
N GLY A 193 -12.12 30.92 6.30
CA GLY A 193 -11.46 32.18 5.92
C GLY A 193 -9.94 32.18 6.10
N GLU A 194 -9.35 31.10 6.61
CA GLU A 194 -7.91 30.91 6.75
C GLU A 194 -7.37 29.96 5.68
N GLU A 195 -6.21 30.31 5.11
CA GLU A 195 -5.48 29.39 4.23
C GLU A 195 -4.84 28.28 5.05
N LYS A 196 -5.22 27.03 4.76
CA LYS A 196 -4.66 25.84 5.37
C LYS A 196 -4.08 24.93 4.30
N THR A 197 -2.77 24.70 4.36
CA THR A 197 -2.08 23.70 3.53
C THR A 197 -2.16 22.34 4.20
N THR A 198 -2.58 21.33 3.45
CA THR A 198 -2.62 19.93 3.90
C THR A 198 -1.88 19.04 2.91
N ASN A 199 -1.22 18.00 3.42
CA ASN A 199 -0.60 16.97 2.58
C ASN A 199 -1.65 15.90 2.26
N GLU A 200 -2.04 15.82 1.00
CA GLU A 200 -2.91 14.77 0.50
C GLU A 200 -2.03 13.61 0.00
N ILE A 201 -2.11 12.47 0.69
CA ILE A 201 -1.36 11.26 0.31
C ILE A 201 -2.02 10.64 -0.92
N LEU A 202 -1.23 10.43 -1.98
CA LEU A 202 -1.70 9.90 -3.26
C LEU A 202 -1.31 8.43 -3.44
N ALA A 203 -0.20 8.02 -2.85
CA ALA A 203 0.25 6.64 -2.87
C ALA A 203 1.11 6.32 -1.64
N THR A 204 1.15 5.05 -1.24
CA THR A 204 1.95 4.57 -0.12
C THR A 204 2.60 3.22 -0.42
N SER A 205 3.78 2.99 0.14
CA SER A 205 4.44 1.68 0.27
C SER A 205 4.78 1.46 1.74
N LEU A 206 4.20 0.41 2.33
CA LEU A 206 4.47 -0.03 3.69
C LEU A 206 5.16 -1.38 3.62
N THR A 207 6.37 -1.45 4.17
CA THR A 207 7.23 -2.61 4.04
C THR A 207 7.64 -3.13 5.42
N GLY A 208 7.42 -4.42 5.67
CA GLY A 208 7.97 -5.13 6.82
C GLY A 208 9.38 -5.62 6.50
N LEU A 209 10.34 -5.33 7.39
CA LEU A 209 11.74 -5.70 7.22
C LEU A 209 12.20 -6.58 8.37
N ASN A 210 13.18 -7.45 8.11
CA ASN A 210 13.79 -8.27 9.16
C ASN A 210 14.93 -7.51 9.84
N PRO A 211 14.83 -7.18 11.15
CA PRO A 211 15.90 -6.49 11.86
C PRO A 211 17.23 -7.24 11.85
N ASP A 212 17.19 -8.57 11.93
CA ASP A 212 18.39 -9.41 12.04
C ASP A 212 19.22 -9.41 10.75
N THR A 213 18.58 -9.19 9.60
CA THR A 213 19.23 -9.13 8.28
C THR A 213 19.27 -7.72 7.70
N PHE A 214 18.78 -6.71 8.41
CA PHE A 214 18.71 -5.33 7.91
C PHE A 214 20.09 -4.78 7.52
N GLN A 215 21.15 -5.24 8.19
CA GLN A 215 22.53 -4.82 7.89
C GLN A 215 23.15 -5.54 6.69
N THR A 216 22.74 -6.78 6.43
CA THR A 216 23.42 -7.68 5.48
C THR A 216 22.65 -7.82 4.17
N SER A 217 21.33 -7.97 4.27
CA SER A 217 20.41 -8.07 3.13
C SER A 217 19.81 -6.71 2.77
N GLY A 218 19.95 -5.72 3.65
CA GLY A 218 19.36 -4.41 3.46
C GLY A 218 17.83 -4.46 3.47
N TYR A 219 17.25 -3.45 2.84
CA TYR A 219 15.82 -3.22 2.66
C TYR A 219 15.30 -3.83 1.34
N ASN A 220 16.17 -4.47 0.55
CA ASN A 220 15.84 -5.20 -0.68
C ASN A 220 15.30 -6.61 -0.41
N ALA A 221 15.26 -7.04 0.86
CA ALA A 221 14.73 -8.33 1.29
C ALA A 221 13.55 -8.12 2.26
N PRO A 222 12.44 -7.52 1.81
CA PRO A 222 11.27 -7.34 2.64
C PRO A 222 10.65 -8.69 3.05
N LEU A 223 10.09 -8.72 4.26
CA LEU A 223 9.22 -9.81 4.70
C LEU A 223 7.85 -9.70 4.03
N SER A 224 7.35 -8.47 3.91
CA SER A 224 6.11 -8.14 3.23
C SER A 224 6.14 -6.71 2.71
N ALA A 225 5.35 -6.43 1.68
CA ALA A 225 5.14 -5.09 1.15
C ALA A 225 3.66 -4.87 0.84
N VAL A 226 3.14 -3.69 1.18
CA VAL A 226 1.79 -3.23 0.84
C VAL A 226 1.92 -1.92 0.11
N ILE A 227 1.57 -1.92 -1.18
CA ILE A 227 1.55 -0.74 -2.02
C ILE A 227 0.11 -0.37 -2.28
N SER A 228 -0.24 0.90 -2.09
CA SER A 228 -1.61 1.37 -2.26
C SER A 228 -1.63 2.69 -3.02
N TRP A 229 -2.56 2.80 -3.96
CA TRP A 229 -2.89 4.01 -4.72
C TRP A 229 -4.39 4.25 -4.65
N GLY A 230 -4.80 5.51 -4.81
CA GLY A 230 -6.19 5.86 -5.05
C GLY A 230 -6.76 6.91 -4.10
N ASP A 231 -8.06 7.10 -4.22
CA ASP A 231 -8.83 8.13 -3.54
C ASP A 231 -10.21 7.59 -3.10
N SER A 232 -11.19 8.48 -2.94
CA SER A 232 -12.55 8.10 -2.54
C SER A 232 -13.40 7.44 -3.64
N GLU A 233 -12.98 7.53 -4.91
CA GLU A 233 -13.67 6.97 -6.06
C GLU A 233 -13.09 5.61 -6.45
N GLU A 234 -11.77 5.48 -6.52
CA GLU A 234 -11.13 4.22 -6.83
C GLU A 234 -9.82 4.03 -6.08
N SER A 235 -9.50 2.76 -5.78
CA SER A 235 -8.22 2.40 -5.17
C SER A 235 -7.69 1.07 -5.68
N LEU A 236 -6.37 0.97 -5.71
CA LEU A 236 -5.63 -0.24 -6.01
C LEU A 236 -4.68 -0.53 -4.85
N LYS A 237 -4.68 -1.76 -4.36
CA LYS A 237 -3.75 -2.24 -3.34
C LYS A 237 -3.09 -3.51 -3.81
N ILE A 238 -1.76 -3.55 -3.74
CA ILE A 238 -0.95 -4.76 -3.96
C ILE A 238 -0.29 -5.12 -2.64
N THR A 239 -0.49 -6.35 -2.18
CA THR A 239 0.16 -6.93 -1.00
C THR A 239 1.03 -8.08 -1.46
N LYS A 240 2.32 -8.03 -1.12
CA LYS A 240 3.27 -9.13 -1.32
C LYS A 240 3.69 -9.68 0.02
N ASP A 241 3.53 -10.98 0.22
CA ASP A 241 4.04 -11.69 1.38
C ASP A 241 5.14 -12.66 0.91
N TYR A 242 6.38 -12.27 1.16
CA TYR A 242 7.55 -13.03 0.74
C TYR A 242 7.78 -14.26 1.63
N GLN A 243 7.18 -14.30 2.83
CA GLN A 243 7.31 -15.41 3.77
C GLN A 243 6.36 -16.55 3.39
N THR A 244 5.09 -16.23 3.15
CA THR A 244 4.08 -17.22 2.73
C THR A 244 4.05 -17.42 1.22
N ARG A 245 4.76 -16.57 0.46
CA ARG A 245 4.75 -16.54 -1.02
C ARG A 245 3.33 -16.41 -1.55
N ILE A 246 2.56 -15.53 -0.94
CA ILE A 246 1.21 -15.19 -1.35
C ILE A 246 1.16 -13.71 -1.68
N ASP A 247 0.84 -13.39 -2.92
CA ASP A 247 0.54 -12.03 -3.32
C ASP A 247 -0.97 -11.82 -3.45
N ARG A 248 -1.42 -10.59 -3.23
CA ARG A 248 -2.81 -10.17 -3.36
C ARG A 248 -2.90 -8.81 -4.04
N GLY A 249 -3.83 -8.68 -4.96
CA GLY A 249 -4.15 -7.43 -5.66
C GLY A 249 -5.62 -7.14 -5.50
N GLU A 250 -5.96 -5.96 -5.00
CA GLU A 250 -7.32 -5.52 -4.71
C GLU A 250 -7.60 -4.23 -5.46
N TYR A 251 -8.61 -4.24 -6.33
CA TYR A 251 -9.15 -3.05 -6.97
C TYR A 251 -10.55 -2.79 -6.43
N VAL A 252 -10.79 -1.55 -6.01
CA VAL A 252 -12.07 -1.09 -5.46
C VAL A 252 -12.49 0.15 -6.23
N SER A 253 -13.76 0.20 -6.61
CA SER A 253 -14.38 1.35 -7.27
C SER A 253 -15.73 1.68 -6.66
N ALA A 254 -16.01 2.97 -6.48
CA ALA A 254 -17.30 3.47 -6.07
C ALA A 254 -18.37 3.28 -7.17
N THR A 255 -17.93 3.18 -8.44
CA THR A 255 -18.78 2.90 -9.59
C THR A 255 -18.69 1.43 -9.99
N GLU A 256 -19.79 0.93 -10.54
CA GLU A 256 -19.88 -0.44 -11.02
C GLU A 256 -19.01 -0.64 -12.28
N PHE A 257 -18.35 -1.80 -12.36
CA PHE A 257 -17.56 -2.22 -13.51
C PHE A 257 -17.80 -3.69 -13.84
N THR A 258 -17.24 -4.15 -14.97
CA THR A 258 -17.35 -5.53 -15.45
C THR A 258 -15.97 -6.18 -15.54
N ALA A 259 -15.87 -7.45 -15.13
CA ALA A 259 -14.68 -8.28 -15.29
C ALA A 259 -15.08 -9.71 -15.72
N GLY A 260 -14.88 -10.05 -17.00
CA GLY A 260 -15.39 -11.30 -17.57
C GLY A 260 -16.91 -11.39 -17.46
N ILE A 261 -17.42 -12.49 -16.91
CA ILE A 261 -18.85 -12.70 -16.62
C ILE A 261 -19.38 -11.90 -15.43
N TYR A 262 -18.51 -11.32 -14.60
CA TYR A 262 -18.91 -10.58 -13.42
C TYR A 262 -19.28 -9.15 -13.80
N VAL A 263 -20.58 -8.87 -13.82
CA VAL A 263 -21.17 -7.55 -14.08
C VAL A 263 -21.60 -6.86 -12.79
N ASP A 264 -21.63 -5.53 -12.84
CA ASP A 264 -22.05 -4.66 -11.74
C ASP A 264 -21.28 -4.90 -10.43
N ILE A 265 -19.99 -5.21 -10.56
CA ILE A 265 -19.10 -5.39 -9.41
C ILE A 265 -18.42 -4.07 -9.07
N LYS A 266 -18.04 -3.92 -7.80
CA LYS A 266 -17.35 -2.75 -7.25
C LYS A 266 -16.02 -3.09 -6.59
N ARG A 267 -15.77 -4.37 -6.30
CA ARG A 267 -14.48 -4.83 -5.80
C ARG A 267 -14.04 -6.08 -6.56
N LEU A 268 -12.77 -6.13 -6.92
CA LEU A 268 -12.11 -7.27 -7.55
C LEU A 268 -10.82 -7.54 -6.79
N LYS A 269 -10.65 -8.78 -6.34
CA LYS A 269 -9.44 -9.24 -5.66
C LYS A 269 -8.91 -10.47 -6.35
N VAL A 270 -7.61 -10.48 -6.60
CA VAL A 270 -6.88 -11.65 -7.05
C VAL A 270 -5.91 -11.99 -5.92
N SER A 271 -5.70 -13.28 -5.66
CA SER A 271 -4.71 -13.77 -4.71
C SER A 271 -3.95 -14.91 -5.37
N ILE A 272 -2.63 -14.84 -5.39
CA ILE A 272 -1.77 -15.85 -6.03
C ILE A 272 -0.91 -16.48 -4.95
N ASN A 273 -1.03 -17.79 -4.78
CA ASN A 273 -0.16 -18.60 -3.93
C ASN A 273 0.86 -19.31 -4.82
N TYR A 274 2.13 -18.89 -4.74
CA TYR A 274 3.19 -19.45 -5.56
C TYR A 274 3.65 -20.83 -5.09
N GLU A 275 3.45 -21.21 -3.81
CA GLU A 275 3.85 -22.53 -3.33
C GLU A 275 3.05 -23.65 -4.00
N ILE A 276 1.74 -23.45 -4.13
CA ILE A 276 0.83 -24.41 -4.78
C ILE A 276 0.49 -24.03 -6.22
N ARG A 277 0.96 -22.88 -6.70
CA ARG A 277 0.71 -22.32 -8.04
C ARG A 277 -0.78 -22.16 -8.33
N GLU A 278 -1.51 -21.64 -7.35
CA GLU A 278 -2.95 -21.42 -7.42
C GLU A 278 -3.24 -19.93 -7.34
N ALA A 279 -4.15 -19.47 -8.20
CA ALA A 279 -4.74 -18.15 -8.11
C ALA A 279 -6.23 -18.24 -7.79
N LYS A 280 -6.66 -17.43 -6.83
CA LYS A 280 -8.04 -17.29 -6.38
C LYS A 280 -8.54 -15.90 -6.71
N ILE A 281 -9.74 -15.81 -7.28
CA ILE A 281 -10.38 -14.57 -7.67
C ILE A 281 -11.63 -14.38 -6.80
N TYR A 282 -11.82 -13.15 -6.34
CA TYR A 282 -12.96 -12.75 -5.52
C TYR A 282 -13.56 -11.47 -6.08
N THR A 283 -14.89 -11.38 -6.04
CA THR A 283 -15.64 -10.23 -6.53
C THR A 283 -16.71 -9.81 -5.52
N SER A 284 -17.02 -8.52 -5.45
CA SER A 284 -18.12 -7.98 -4.64
C SER A 284 -18.89 -6.93 -5.41
N LYS A 285 -20.20 -6.86 -5.20
CA LYS A 285 -21.11 -5.87 -5.82
C LYS A 285 -21.21 -4.54 -5.07
N PHE A 286 -20.72 -4.50 -3.84
CA PHE A 286 -20.68 -3.30 -3.00
C PHE A 286 -19.26 -3.02 -2.54
N VAL A 287 -18.98 -1.79 -2.11
CA VAL A 287 -17.71 -1.42 -1.46
C VAL A 287 -17.81 -1.62 0.04
N ASN A 288 -18.91 -1.16 0.65
CA ASN A 288 -19.16 -1.28 2.08
C ASN A 288 -20.56 -1.80 2.33
N ALA A 289 -20.73 -2.56 3.40
CA ALA A 289 -22.04 -2.90 3.90
C ALA A 289 -22.08 -2.78 5.42
N VAL A 290 -23.27 -2.50 5.94
CA VAL A 290 -23.52 -2.41 7.37
C VAL A 290 -24.83 -3.10 7.71
N THR A 291 -24.86 -3.78 8.84
CA THR A 291 -26.08 -4.28 9.45
C THR A 291 -26.52 -3.27 10.51
N CYS A 292 -27.69 -2.66 10.31
CA CYS A 292 -28.28 -1.73 11.25
C CYS A 292 -29.08 -2.49 12.31
N HIS A 293 -28.97 -2.03 13.57
CA HIS A 293 -29.59 -2.64 14.76
C HIS A 293 -29.34 -4.15 14.86
N PRO A 294 -28.06 -4.59 14.86
CA PRO A 294 -27.74 -6.01 14.96
C PRO A 294 -28.36 -6.61 16.23
N ASP A 295 -28.78 -7.87 16.14
CA ASP A 295 -29.40 -8.62 17.26
C ASP A 295 -30.76 -8.08 17.72
N THR A 296 -31.42 -7.27 16.89
CA THR A 296 -32.79 -6.81 17.13
C THR A 296 -33.76 -7.39 16.09
N VAL A 297 -35.06 -7.28 16.37
CA VAL A 297 -36.11 -7.68 15.40
C VAL A 297 -36.19 -6.78 14.16
N ASN A 298 -35.47 -5.65 14.14
CA ASN A 298 -35.46 -4.67 13.05
C ASN A 298 -34.13 -4.66 12.30
N GLU A 299 -33.37 -5.76 12.38
CA GLU A 299 -32.10 -5.91 11.68
C GLU A 299 -32.26 -5.71 10.17
N VAL A 300 -31.42 -4.84 9.60
CA VAL A 300 -31.43 -4.55 8.16
C VAL A 300 -30.02 -4.36 7.64
N ASP A 301 -29.68 -5.11 6.59
CA ASP A 301 -28.44 -4.95 5.86
C ASP A 301 -28.57 -3.86 4.79
N LEU A 302 -27.62 -2.92 4.80
CA LEU A 302 -27.54 -1.86 3.81
C LEU A 302 -26.19 -1.94 3.10
N TYR A 303 -26.23 -1.90 1.76
CA TYR A 303 -25.08 -2.00 0.88
C TYR A 303 -24.80 -0.65 0.23
N ASP A 304 -23.56 -0.17 0.35
CA ASP A 304 -23.13 1.18 -0.01
C ASP A 304 -24.08 2.31 0.45
N PRO A 305 -24.54 2.30 1.72
CA PRO A 305 -25.61 3.19 2.14
C PRO A 305 -25.20 4.66 2.07
N THR A 306 -26.11 5.46 1.56
CA THR A 306 -26.08 6.92 1.67
C THR A 306 -26.39 7.36 3.10
N PRO A 307 -25.96 8.58 3.51
CA PRO A 307 -26.37 9.16 4.79
C PRO A 307 -27.89 9.21 4.98
N GLU A 308 -28.63 9.43 3.90
CA GLU A 308 -30.09 9.46 3.89
C GLU A 308 -30.69 8.07 4.18
N GLU A 309 -30.13 7.00 3.59
CA GLU A 309 -30.56 5.63 3.86
C GLU A 309 -30.25 5.20 5.30
N LEU A 310 -29.10 5.60 5.84
CA LEU A 310 -28.77 5.37 7.25
C LEU A 310 -29.77 6.08 8.18
N ALA A 311 -30.13 7.32 7.86
CA ALA A 311 -31.11 8.08 8.62
C ALA A 311 -32.51 7.47 8.53
N ALA A 312 -32.92 7.02 7.34
CA ALA A 312 -34.21 6.35 7.14
C ALA A 312 -34.34 5.04 7.94
N ASN A 313 -33.23 4.36 8.20
CA ASN A 313 -33.16 3.13 8.99
C ASN A 313 -32.78 3.36 10.47
N ASN A 314 -32.79 4.61 10.93
CA ASN A 314 -32.41 4.99 12.31
C ASN A 314 -31.04 4.47 12.75
N CYS A 315 -30.07 4.37 11.83
CA CYS A 315 -28.72 3.86 12.11
C CYS A 315 -27.62 4.82 11.62
N SER A 316 -27.89 6.13 11.75
CA SER A 316 -26.91 7.17 11.44
C SER A 316 -25.70 7.13 12.38
N ASN A 317 -25.89 6.76 13.65
CA ASN A 317 -24.78 6.64 14.60
C ASN A 317 -24.03 5.33 14.37
N ILE A 318 -22.72 5.35 14.65
CA ILE A 318 -21.87 4.17 14.46
C ILE A 318 -22.20 3.05 15.45
N GLU A 319 -22.76 3.40 16.61
CA GLU A 319 -23.17 2.44 17.66
C GLU A 319 -24.41 1.62 17.25
N ASP A 320 -25.21 2.14 16.32
CA ASP A 320 -26.46 1.53 15.85
C ASP A 320 -26.22 0.54 14.69
N ARG A 321 -24.96 0.28 14.32
CA ARG A 321 -24.63 -0.57 13.18
C ARG A 321 -23.31 -1.30 13.35
N VAL A 322 -23.20 -2.44 12.69
CA VAL A 322 -21.94 -3.21 12.56
C VAL A 322 -21.56 -3.34 11.10
N THR A 323 -20.26 -3.36 10.80
CA THR A 323 -19.80 -3.60 9.43
C THR A 323 -20.17 -5.03 9.02
N LEU A 324 -20.94 -5.14 7.94
CA LEU A 324 -21.23 -6.40 7.30
C LEU A 324 -20.07 -6.73 6.36
N ARG A 325 -19.37 -7.84 6.65
CA ARG A 325 -18.32 -8.37 5.77
C ARG A 325 -18.96 -9.14 4.63
N ASP A 326 -18.42 -9.05 3.43
CA ASP A 326 -18.75 -9.94 2.34
C ASP A 326 -18.00 -11.27 2.52
N PRO A 327 -18.69 -12.38 2.85
CA PRO A 327 -18.02 -13.66 3.07
C PRO A 327 -17.28 -14.18 1.84
N GLY A 328 -17.68 -13.75 0.64
CA GLY A 328 -17.05 -14.10 -0.63
C GLY A 328 -15.87 -13.21 -1.02
N TYR A 329 -15.55 -12.15 -0.25
CA TYR A 329 -14.50 -11.19 -0.61
C TYR A 329 -13.61 -10.76 0.57
N ASP A 330 -14.19 -10.49 1.74
CA ASP A 330 -13.55 -9.85 2.90
C ASP A 330 -12.87 -10.84 3.85
N ILE A 331 -13.28 -12.11 3.82
CA ILE A 331 -12.54 -13.17 4.49
C ILE A 331 -11.45 -13.58 3.51
N THR A 332 -10.18 -13.53 3.89
CA THR A 332 -9.09 -14.11 3.10
C THR A 332 -8.41 -15.10 4.04
N ASP A 333 -8.31 -16.37 3.65
CA ASP A 333 -7.61 -17.47 4.34
C ASP A 333 -6.91 -17.08 5.67
N ILE A 334 -7.48 -17.51 6.80
CA ILE A 334 -7.00 -17.40 8.19
C ILE A 334 -6.49 -15.99 8.56
N ASP A 335 -7.40 -15.15 9.07
CA ASP A 335 -7.01 -14.03 9.94
C ASP A 335 -6.66 -14.61 11.32
N PRO A 336 -5.37 -14.70 11.72
CA PRO A 336 -4.95 -15.36 12.96
C PRO A 336 -5.42 -14.63 14.22
N ASP A 337 -5.88 -13.38 14.10
CA ASP A 337 -6.29 -12.54 15.23
C ASP A 337 -7.75 -12.73 15.64
N VAL A 338 -8.50 -13.64 15.00
CA VAL A 338 -9.94 -13.84 15.26
C VAL A 338 -10.27 -15.32 15.53
N PRO A 339 -10.59 -15.69 16.79
CA PRO A 339 -11.21 -16.99 17.10
C PRO A 339 -12.55 -17.11 16.35
N ASP A 340 -12.82 -18.26 15.74
CA ASP A 340 -14.06 -18.60 15.00
C ASP A 340 -14.27 -17.94 13.62
N SER A 341 -13.21 -17.53 12.91
CA SER A 341 -13.26 -17.16 11.46
C SER A 341 -13.55 -18.36 10.51
N GLY A 342 -14.23 -19.39 11.02
CA GLY A 342 -14.22 -20.80 10.63
C GLY A 342 -14.78 -21.18 9.25
N THR A 343 -14.81 -20.29 8.27
CA THR A 343 -14.96 -20.69 6.87
C THR A 343 -14.14 -19.74 5.98
N PRO A 344 -13.10 -20.24 5.31
CA PRO A 344 -12.41 -19.48 4.27
C PRO A 344 -13.41 -18.99 3.21
N PRO A 345 -13.18 -17.82 2.60
CA PRO A 345 -14.03 -17.38 1.49
C PRO A 345 -14.05 -18.49 0.43
N THR A 346 -15.21 -18.71 -0.20
CA THR A 346 -15.22 -19.50 -1.43
C THR A 346 -14.84 -18.55 -2.57
N PRO A 347 -13.69 -18.73 -3.21
CA PRO A 347 -13.31 -17.90 -4.34
C PRO A 347 -14.35 -18.02 -5.45
N THR A 348 -14.63 -16.91 -6.14
CA THR A 348 -15.56 -16.89 -7.27
C THR A 348 -15.01 -17.68 -8.44
N GLU A 349 -13.68 -17.59 -8.67
CA GLU A 349 -12.95 -18.44 -9.62
C GLU A 349 -11.63 -18.91 -9.02
N THR A 350 -11.12 -20.04 -9.51
CA THR A 350 -9.79 -20.53 -9.16
C THR A 350 -9.12 -21.13 -10.40
N TYR A 351 -7.82 -20.88 -10.55
CA TYR A 351 -7.01 -21.57 -11.56
C TYR A 351 -5.66 -22.01 -11.00
N THR A 352 -5.12 -23.09 -11.56
CA THR A 352 -3.73 -23.49 -11.36
C THR A 352 -2.89 -23.06 -12.57
N GLY A 353 -1.61 -22.82 -12.32
CA GLY A 353 -0.70 -22.41 -13.37
C GLY A 353 0.70 -23.02 -13.28
N THR A 354 1.47 -22.77 -14.34
CA THR A 354 2.91 -22.95 -14.35
C THR A 354 3.61 -21.62 -14.11
N PHE A 355 4.78 -21.67 -13.48
CA PHE A 355 5.66 -20.52 -13.44
C PHE A 355 6.03 -20.07 -14.85
N VAL A 356 6.15 -18.76 -15.03
CA VAL A 356 6.64 -18.19 -16.28
C VAL A 356 8.16 -18.27 -16.28
N ASP A 357 8.74 -18.95 -17.27
CA ASP A 357 10.19 -19.12 -17.36
C ASP A 357 10.93 -17.78 -17.36
N GLY A 358 11.95 -17.68 -16.49
CA GLY A 358 12.78 -16.48 -16.36
C GLY A 358 12.27 -15.44 -15.36
N ARG A 359 11.36 -15.82 -14.46
CA ARG A 359 10.81 -14.97 -13.39
C ARG A 359 10.76 -15.69 -12.05
#